data_AF-A0A7X2TCQ0-F1
#
_entry.id   AF-A0A7X2TCQ0-F1
#
_cell.length_a   1.000
_cell.length_b   1.000
_cell.length_c   1.000
_cell.angle_alpha   90.00
_cell.angle_beta   90.00
_cell.angle_gamma   90.00
#
_symmetry.space_group_name_H-M   'P 1'
#
loop_
_entity.id
_entity.type
_entity.pdbx_description
1 polymer ?
#
loop_
_entity_poly.entity_id
_entity_poly.type
_entity_poly.pdbx_seq_one_letter_code
_entity_poly.pdbx_strand_id
1 'polypeptide(L)'
;MAEISRQEKTKYRLADSMKECMKTEPVEKITVKQIVEGCGVTRQTFYRNFLDKYDLINWYFDKLVLQSFEQIGMGHTVGESLAQKFEFLVNEKVFFTGAFRCDAQNSLKEHDFELILQFYTDLIARKTSQPLSSEIRFLLEMYCQGSVYMTVKWVLGGMRDSPSAMSAKLVEAMPPKLAEVFEGLRLL
;
A
#
# COMPACT_ATOMS: atom_id res chain seq x y z
N MET A 1 2.03 22.51 -9.86
CA MET A 1 2.82 21.33 -9.44
C MET A 1 3.92 21.80 -8.52
N ALA A 2 3.92 21.39 -7.24
CA ALA A 2 5.01 21.70 -6.33
C ALA A 2 6.30 21.03 -6.84
N GLU A 3 7.41 21.76 -6.85
CA GLU A 3 8.68 21.23 -7.31
C GLU A 3 9.16 20.13 -6.35
N ILE A 4 9.33 18.90 -6.86
CA ILE A 4 9.82 17.77 -6.07
C ILE A 4 11.19 18.15 -5.49
N SER A 5 11.31 18.14 -4.16
CA SER A 5 12.55 18.53 -3.48
C SER A 5 13.72 17.63 -3.92
N ARG A 6 14.95 18.14 -3.85
CA ARG A 6 16.16 17.35 -4.16
C ARG A 6 16.25 16.06 -3.33
N GLN A 7 15.77 16.11 -2.09
CA GLN A 7 15.70 14.96 -1.20
C GLN A 7 14.70 13.92 -1.74
N GLU A 8 13.50 14.36 -2.13
CA GLU A 8 12.47 13.48 -2.66
C GLU A 8 12.89 12.86 -4.01
N LYS A 9 13.54 13.63 -4.90
CA LYS A 9 14.15 13.08 -6.13
C LYS A 9 15.18 11.98 -5.85
N THR A 10 15.92 12.09 -4.75
CA THR A 10 16.90 11.07 -4.34
C THR A 10 16.21 9.79 -3.87
N LYS A 11 15.10 9.92 -3.12
CA LYS A 11 14.29 8.78 -2.68
C LYS A 11 13.71 7.99 -3.86
N TYR A 12 13.17 8.67 -4.88
CA TYR A 12 12.69 8.00 -6.09
C TYR A 12 13.81 7.27 -6.85
N ARG A 13 14.99 7.88 -7.01
CA ARG A 13 16.15 7.20 -7.63
C ARG A 13 16.56 5.91 -6.90
N LEU A 14 16.46 5.91 -5.57
CA LEU A 14 16.72 4.72 -4.76
C LEU A 14 15.64 3.65 -4.99
N ALA A 15 14.36 4.03 -5.06
CA ALA A 15 13.26 3.12 -5.37
C ALA A 15 13.38 2.51 -6.77
N ASP A 16 13.74 3.32 -7.78
CA ASP A 16 13.97 2.86 -9.16
C ASP A 16 15.13 1.86 -9.21
N SER A 17 16.24 2.14 -8.51
CA SER A 17 17.36 1.21 -8.42
C SER A 17 16.98 -0.11 -7.74
N MET A 18 16.19 -0.04 -6.65
CA MET A 18 15.66 -1.23 -5.99
C MET A 18 14.77 -2.05 -6.94
N LYS A 19 13.91 -1.39 -7.73
CA LYS A 19 13.07 -2.02 -8.76
C LYS A 19 13.90 -2.76 -9.81
N GLU A 20 15.02 -2.17 -10.24
CA GLU A 20 15.93 -2.86 -11.16
C GLU A 20 16.60 -4.08 -10.52
N CYS A 21 17.06 -4.00 -9.27
CA CYS A 21 17.60 -5.15 -8.55
C CYS A 21 16.57 -6.29 -8.44
N MET A 22 15.32 -5.98 -8.07
CA MET A 22 14.22 -6.93 -7.91
C MET A 22 13.85 -7.72 -9.19
N LYS A 23 14.27 -7.26 -10.37
CA LYS A 23 14.10 -8.01 -11.62
C LYS A 23 14.98 -9.26 -11.68
N THR A 24 16.10 -9.26 -10.96
CA THR A 24 17.17 -10.26 -11.12
C THR A 24 17.36 -11.14 -9.90
N GLU A 25 16.94 -10.68 -8.72
CA GLU A 25 17.12 -11.42 -7.47
C GLU A 25 16.01 -11.10 -6.45
N PRO A 26 15.71 -12.01 -5.51
CA PRO A 26 14.71 -11.79 -4.47
C PRO A 26 15.15 -10.72 -3.47
N VAL A 27 14.16 -10.05 -2.86
CA VAL A 27 14.37 -8.89 -1.97
C VAL A 27 15.39 -9.17 -0.88
N GLU A 28 15.37 -10.36 -0.29
CA GLU A 28 16.23 -10.79 0.81
C GLU A 28 17.71 -10.75 0.43
N LYS A 29 18.05 -11.02 -0.84
CA LYS A 29 19.44 -11.04 -1.33
C LYS A 29 19.96 -9.66 -1.75
N ILE A 30 19.06 -8.73 -2.09
CA ILE A 30 19.45 -7.37 -2.48
C ILE A 30 20.14 -6.66 -1.31
N THR A 31 21.30 -6.09 -1.58
CA THR A 31 22.07 -5.31 -0.61
C THR A 31 21.93 -3.81 -0.84
N VAL A 32 22.08 -3.01 0.22
CA VAL A 32 22.16 -1.54 0.10
C VAL A 32 23.27 -1.12 -0.87
N LYS A 33 24.36 -1.89 -0.96
CA LYS A 33 25.44 -1.63 -1.93
C LYS A 33 24.93 -1.67 -3.37
N GLN A 34 24.22 -2.72 -3.76
CA GLN A 34 23.68 -2.87 -5.11
C GLN A 34 22.70 -1.74 -5.45
N ILE A 35 21.83 -1.36 -4.50
CA ILE A 35 20.87 -0.26 -4.68
C ILE A 35 21.60 1.06 -4.94
N VAL A 36 22.60 1.41 -4.13
CA VAL A 36 23.29 2.71 -4.28
C VAL A 36 24.19 2.77 -5.50
N GLU A 37 24.78 1.64 -5.89
CA GLU A 37 25.56 1.52 -7.14
C GLU A 37 24.66 1.72 -8.37
N GLY A 38 23.46 1.13 -8.38
CA GLY A 38 22.52 1.25 -9.50
C GLY A 38 22.00 2.68 -9.76
N CYS A 39 22.08 3.58 -8.77
CA CYS A 39 21.68 4.98 -8.94
C CYS A 39 22.81 5.99 -8.69
N GLY A 40 24.05 5.56 -8.46
CA GLY A 40 25.21 6.45 -8.30
C GLY A 40 25.17 7.35 -7.05
N VAL A 41 24.63 6.86 -5.94
CA VAL A 41 24.66 7.56 -4.64
C VAL A 41 25.54 6.80 -3.63
N THR A 42 25.78 7.39 -2.46
CA THR A 42 26.57 6.75 -1.39
C THR A 42 25.67 5.97 -0.42
N ARG A 43 26.24 4.98 0.29
CA ARG A 43 25.53 4.29 1.41
C ARG A 43 25.09 5.28 2.49
N GLN A 44 25.91 6.30 2.77
CA GLN A 44 25.52 7.38 3.70
C GLN A 44 24.29 8.14 3.22
N THR A 45 24.13 8.34 1.91
CA THR A 45 22.93 8.96 1.33
C THR A 45 21.72 8.04 1.44
N PHE A 46 21.89 6.73 1.28
CA PHE A 46 20.83 5.76 1.56
C PHE A 46 20.34 5.88 3.01
N TYR A 47 21.25 5.73 3.99
CA TYR A 47 20.89 5.71 5.41
C TYR A 47 20.40 7.06 5.96
N ARG A 48 20.63 8.16 5.24
CA ARG A 48 19.98 9.45 5.54
C ARG A 48 18.49 9.47 5.16
N ASN A 49 18.07 8.60 4.24
CA ASN A 49 16.71 8.56 3.73
C ASN A 49 15.90 7.36 4.23
N PHE A 50 16.55 6.21 4.45
CA PHE A 50 15.90 4.95 4.80
C PHE A 50 16.73 4.17 5.83
N LEU A 51 16.06 3.51 6.76
CA LEU A 51 16.70 2.65 7.77
C LEU A 51 17.31 1.41 7.11
N ASP A 52 16.55 0.79 6.20
CA ASP A 52 16.96 -0.38 5.43
C ASP A 52 16.19 -0.46 4.09
N LYS A 53 16.33 -1.59 3.37
CA LYS A 53 15.65 -1.81 2.09
C LYS A 53 14.14 -2.03 2.22
N TYR A 54 13.65 -2.48 3.37
CA TYR A 54 12.23 -2.68 3.61
C TYR A 54 11.54 -1.35 3.88
N ASP A 55 12.19 -0.46 4.64
CA ASP A 55 11.75 0.92 4.82
C ASP A 55 11.64 1.68 3.48
N LEU A 56 12.60 1.48 2.57
CA LEU A 56 12.50 1.99 1.19
C LEU A 56 11.27 1.45 0.44
N ILE A 57 10.99 0.15 0.55
CA ILE A 57 9.83 -0.49 -0.09
C ILE A 57 8.53 0.07 0.48
N ASN A 58 8.41 0.14 1.80
CA ASN A 58 7.22 0.63 2.49
C ASN A 58 6.99 2.12 2.19
N TRP A 59 8.05 2.94 2.20
CA TRP A 59 7.95 4.34 1.77
C TRP A 59 7.45 4.49 0.33
N TYR A 60 7.96 3.68 -0.60
CA TYR A 60 7.51 3.75 -1.99
C TYR A 60 6.05 3.31 -2.12
N PHE A 61 5.63 2.31 -1.36
CA PHE A 61 4.23 1.90 -1.28
C PHE A 61 3.32 2.99 -0.69
N ASP A 62 3.74 3.67 0.37
CA ASP A 62 2.99 4.76 1.00
C ASP A 62 2.67 5.87 0.02
N LYS A 63 3.63 6.22 -0.85
CA LYS A 63 3.43 7.24 -1.88
C LYS A 63 2.28 6.89 -2.81
N LEU A 64 2.01 5.60 -3.03
CA LEU A 64 0.94 5.12 -3.89
C LEU A 64 -0.39 5.00 -3.14
N VAL A 65 -0.37 4.40 -1.94
CA VAL A 65 -1.60 4.18 -1.18
C VAL A 65 -2.17 5.50 -0.65
N LEU A 66 -1.34 6.41 -0.14
CA LEU A 66 -1.82 7.71 0.33
C LEU A 66 -2.48 8.52 -0.80
N GLN A 67 -1.91 8.50 -2.02
CA GLN A 67 -2.51 9.19 -3.16
C GLN A 67 -3.92 8.69 -3.51
N SER A 68 -4.16 7.37 -3.39
CA SER A 68 -5.45 6.77 -3.73
C SER A 68 -6.46 6.86 -2.58
N PHE A 69 -6.02 6.67 -1.34
CA PHE A 69 -6.90 6.62 -0.16
C PHE A 69 -7.26 8.01 0.36
N GLU A 70 -6.39 9.02 0.26
CA GLU A 70 -6.72 10.38 0.68
C GLU A 70 -7.95 10.94 -0.05
N GLN A 71 -8.25 10.46 -1.27
CA GLN A 71 -9.42 10.91 -2.04
C GLN A 71 -10.76 10.33 -1.54
N ILE A 72 -10.73 9.32 -0.65
CA ILE A 72 -11.95 8.69 -0.11
C ILE A 72 -12.71 9.72 0.72
N GLY A 73 -13.98 9.93 0.37
CA GLY A 73 -14.84 10.91 1.04
C GLY A 73 -14.54 12.37 0.67
N MET A 74 -13.58 12.62 -0.24
CA MET A 74 -13.32 13.91 -0.91
C MET A 74 -13.75 13.89 -2.40
N GLY A 75 -14.52 12.88 -2.82
CA GLY A 75 -14.98 12.73 -4.20
C GLY A 75 -14.95 11.30 -4.71
N HIS A 76 -14.21 10.41 -4.03
CA HIS A 76 -14.19 8.98 -4.35
C HIS A 76 -14.84 8.13 -3.26
N THR A 77 -15.47 7.04 -3.70
CA THR A 77 -15.91 5.89 -2.90
C THR A 77 -14.72 4.99 -2.55
N VAL A 78 -14.93 4.08 -1.61
CA VAL A 78 -13.97 3.01 -1.29
C VAL A 78 -13.66 2.16 -2.52
N GLY A 79 -14.67 1.85 -3.34
CA GLY A 79 -14.48 1.06 -4.56
C GLY A 79 -13.58 1.75 -5.57
N GLU A 80 -13.74 3.06 -5.78
CA GLU A 80 -12.91 3.85 -6.70
C GLU A 80 -11.46 3.94 -6.21
N SER A 81 -11.24 4.20 -4.92
CA SER A 81 -9.89 4.27 -4.36
C SER A 81 -9.19 2.91 -4.31
N LEU A 82 -9.92 1.82 -4.05
CA LEU A 82 -9.40 0.46 -4.17
C LEU A 82 -9.02 0.16 -5.63
N ALA A 83 -9.84 0.53 -6.60
CA ALA A 83 -9.54 0.34 -8.01
C ALA A 83 -8.26 1.09 -8.42
N GLN A 84 -8.09 2.34 -7.97
CA GLN A 84 -6.87 3.11 -8.18
C GLN A 84 -5.66 2.42 -7.55
N LYS A 85 -5.75 1.97 -6.29
CA LYS A 85 -4.68 1.17 -5.65
C LYS A 85 -4.30 -0.03 -6.52
N PHE A 86 -5.27 -0.77 -7.03
CA PHE A 86 -5.00 -1.94 -7.87
C PHE A 86 -4.41 -1.58 -9.24
N GLU A 87 -4.80 -0.46 -9.86
CA GLU A 87 -4.18 0.05 -11.08
C GLU A 87 -2.69 0.37 -10.86
N PHE A 88 -2.35 0.99 -9.73
CA PHE A 88 -0.96 1.24 -9.37
C PHE A 88 -0.18 -0.06 -9.18
N LEU A 89 -0.75 -1.05 -8.49
CA LEU A 89 -0.11 -2.36 -8.33
C LEU A 89 0.16 -3.04 -9.68
N VAL A 90 -0.72 -2.89 -10.67
CA VAL A 90 -0.52 -3.40 -12.04
C VAL A 90 0.60 -2.64 -12.76
N ASN A 91 0.61 -1.32 -12.67
CA ASN A 91 1.63 -0.47 -13.30
C ASN A 91 3.04 -0.76 -12.74
N GLU A 92 3.11 -1.11 -11.46
CA GLU A 92 4.35 -1.41 -10.73
C GLU A 92 4.53 -2.91 -10.43
N LYS A 93 3.93 -3.79 -11.25
CA LYS A 93 3.82 -5.23 -10.96
C LYS A 93 5.12 -5.93 -10.59
N VAL A 94 6.24 -5.57 -11.23
CA VAL A 94 7.54 -6.20 -10.99
C VAL A 94 8.00 -5.91 -9.56
N PHE A 95 7.88 -4.66 -9.14
CA PHE A 95 8.27 -4.21 -7.81
C PHE A 95 7.40 -4.89 -6.74
N PHE A 96 6.08 -4.80 -6.89
CA PHE A 96 5.16 -5.31 -5.87
C PHE A 96 5.08 -6.83 -5.82
N THR A 97 5.28 -7.53 -6.93
CA THR A 97 5.41 -8.99 -6.90
C THR A 97 6.65 -9.42 -6.10
N GLY A 98 7.77 -8.71 -6.25
CA GLY A 98 8.98 -8.95 -5.46
C GLY A 98 8.77 -8.63 -3.99
N ALA A 99 8.20 -7.45 -3.69
CA ALA A 99 7.95 -6.98 -2.33
C ALA A 99 6.97 -7.88 -1.56
N PHE A 100 5.84 -8.28 -2.16
CA PHE A 100 4.84 -9.14 -1.51
C PHE A 100 5.28 -10.61 -1.36
N ARG A 101 6.37 -11.04 -1.99
CA ARG A 101 6.96 -12.37 -1.72
C ARG A 101 7.82 -12.37 -0.45
N CYS A 102 8.26 -11.20 0.00
CA CYS A 102 9.10 -11.11 1.17
C CYS A 102 8.26 -11.22 2.46
N ASP A 103 8.65 -12.15 3.34
CA ASP A 103 8.04 -12.37 4.66
C ASP A 103 9.03 -12.00 5.80
N ALA A 104 9.80 -10.92 5.59
CA ALA A 104 10.66 -10.36 6.63
C ALA A 104 9.84 -9.61 7.70
N GLN A 105 10.45 -9.33 8.86
CA GLN A 105 9.90 -8.39 9.83
C GLN A 105 9.73 -7.01 9.17
N ASN A 106 8.57 -6.35 9.38
CA ASN A 106 8.15 -5.14 8.65
C ASN A 106 7.87 -5.38 7.17
N SER A 107 7.32 -6.56 6.83
CA SER A 107 6.93 -6.88 5.45
C SER A 107 5.93 -5.87 4.90
N LEU A 108 5.90 -5.74 3.57
CA LEU A 108 4.91 -4.91 2.89
C LEU A 108 3.46 -5.31 3.24
N LYS A 109 3.21 -6.60 3.55
CA LYS A 109 1.88 -7.11 3.91
C LYS A 109 1.41 -6.55 5.25
N GLU A 110 2.29 -6.59 6.25
CA GLU A 110 2.03 -6.07 7.59
C GLU A 110 1.83 -4.55 7.51
N HIS A 111 2.69 -3.86 6.77
CA HIS A 111 2.61 -2.43 6.55
C HIS A 111 1.30 -2.01 5.83
N ASP A 112 0.88 -2.72 4.78
CA ASP A 112 -0.39 -2.46 4.07
C ASP A 112 -1.61 -2.64 4.99
N PHE A 113 -1.57 -3.67 5.85
CA PHE A 113 -2.62 -3.90 6.83
C PHE A 113 -2.73 -2.75 7.84
N GLU A 114 -1.61 -2.38 8.47
CA GLU A 114 -1.58 -1.30 9.47
C GLU A 114 -2.05 0.03 8.88
N LEU A 115 -1.57 0.36 7.67
CA LEU A 115 -1.90 1.61 7.01
C LEU A 115 -3.40 1.68 6.65
N ILE A 116 -3.98 0.63 6.07
CA ILE A 116 -5.40 0.62 5.70
C ILE A 116 -6.30 0.61 6.93
N LEU A 117 -5.95 -0.17 7.95
CA LEU A 117 -6.71 -0.22 9.20
C LEU A 117 -6.71 1.14 9.89
N GLN A 118 -5.54 1.77 10.01
CA GLN A 118 -5.41 3.09 10.60
C GLN A 118 -6.20 4.13 9.80
N PHE A 119 -6.10 4.09 8.47
CA PHE A 119 -6.83 4.99 7.58
C PHE A 119 -8.35 4.90 7.81
N TYR A 120 -8.94 3.70 7.75
CA TYR A 120 -10.38 3.55 7.95
C TYR A 120 -10.82 3.90 9.37
N THR A 121 -10.02 3.53 10.37
CA THR A 121 -10.27 3.90 11.76
C THR A 121 -10.36 5.42 11.91
N ASP A 122 -9.39 6.15 11.36
CA ASP A 122 -9.36 7.61 11.42
C ASP A 122 -10.48 8.25 10.61
N LEU A 123 -10.77 7.72 9.42
CA LEU A 123 -11.82 8.25 8.55
C LEU A 123 -13.20 8.12 9.21
N ILE A 124 -13.52 6.94 9.74
CA ILE A 124 -14.78 6.69 10.45
C ILE A 124 -14.85 7.58 11.68
N ALA A 125 -13.80 7.59 12.52
CA ALA A 125 -13.80 8.38 13.74
C ALA A 125 -13.95 9.89 13.50
N ARG A 126 -13.32 10.42 12.45
CA ARG A 126 -13.49 11.83 12.05
C ARG A 126 -14.91 12.12 11.57
N LYS A 127 -15.51 11.25 10.74
CA LYS A 127 -16.86 11.48 10.21
C LYS A 127 -17.97 11.29 11.25
N THR A 128 -17.79 10.40 12.21
CA THR A 128 -18.76 10.18 13.31
C THR A 128 -18.51 11.07 14.52
N SER A 129 -17.32 11.71 14.62
CA SER A 129 -16.83 12.39 15.83
C SER A 129 -16.81 11.48 17.07
N GLN A 130 -16.68 10.17 16.87
CA GLN A 130 -16.69 9.17 17.93
C GLN A 130 -15.70 8.03 17.61
N PRO A 131 -15.06 7.41 18.62
CA PRO A 131 -14.27 6.22 18.36
C PRO A 131 -15.16 5.07 17.85
N LEU A 132 -14.55 4.15 17.10
CA LEU A 132 -15.24 2.93 16.66
C LEU A 132 -15.64 2.10 17.89
N SER A 133 -16.83 1.50 17.84
CA SER A 133 -17.21 0.49 18.82
C SER A 133 -16.28 -0.74 18.70
N SER A 134 -16.16 -1.52 19.77
CA SER A 134 -15.36 -2.75 19.76
C SER A 134 -15.81 -3.74 18.67
N GLU A 135 -17.11 -3.81 18.40
CA GLU A 135 -17.67 -4.65 17.34
C GLU A 135 -17.24 -4.18 15.94
N ILE A 136 -17.41 -2.90 15.63
CA ILE A 136 -17.03 -2.35 14.31
C ILE A 136 -15.51 -2.44 14.12
N ARG A 137 -14.73 -2.22 15.18
CA ARG A 137 -13.28 -2.38 15.15
C ARG A 137 -12.87 -3.81 14.79
N PHE A 138 -13.48 -4.81 15.43
CA PHE A 138 -13.22 -6.21 15.14
C PHE A 138 -13.56 -6.56 13.67
N LEU A 139 -14.71 -6.10 13.17
CA LEU A 139 -15.11 -6.34 11.79
C LEU A 139 -14.16 -5.66 10.79
N LEU A 140 -13.72 -4.45 11.10
CA LEU A 140 -12.77 -3.71 10.27
C LEU A 140 -11.40 -4.40 10.23
N GLU A 141 -10.88 -4.84 11.37
CA GLU A 141 -9.62 -5.61 11.45
C GLU A 141 -9.70 -6.89 10.60
N MET A 142 -10.78 -7.66 10.74
CA MET A 142 -11.00 -8.87 9.97
C MET A 142 -11.11 -8.59 8.46
N TYR A 143 -11.86 -7.55 8.08
CA TYR A 143 -12.01 -7.12 6.70
C TYR A 143 -10.69 -6.66 6.08
N CYS A 144 -9.90 -5.84 6.79
CA CYS A 144 -8.59 -5.38 6.33
C CYS A 144 -7.62 -6.55 6.17
N GLN A 145 -7.58 -7.48 7.14
CA GLN A 145 -6.71 -8.65 7.07
C GLN A 145 -7.06 -9.53 5.86
N GLY A 146 -8.35 -9.80 5.64
CA GLY A 146 -8.83 -10.55 4.48
C GLY A 146 -8.51 -9.84 3.16
N SER A 147 -8.69 -8.53 3.11
CA SER A 147 -8.42 -7.69 1.93
C SER A 147 -6.93 -7.70 1.53
N VAL A 148 -6.02 -7.57 2.51
CA VAL A 148 -4.58 -7.65 2.26
C VAL A 148 -4.19 -9.05 1.79
N TYR A 149 -4.70 -10.10 2.44
CA TYR A 149 -4.45 -11.49 2.01
C TYR A 149 -4.89 -11.72 0.56
N MET A 150 -6.11 -11.26 0.21
CA MET A 150 -6.65 -11.42 -1.14
C MET A 150 -5.89 -10.58 -2.17
N THR A 151 -5.42 -9.38 -1.80
CA THR A 151 -4.53 -8.54 -2.61
C THR A 151 -3.22 -9.28 -2.91
N VAL A 152 -2.55 -9.83 -1.89
CA VAL A 152 -1.32 -10.60 -2.05
C VAL A 152 -1.55 -11.81 -2.97
N LYS A 153 -2.62 -12.56 -2.73
CA LYS A 153 -2.99 -13.72 -3.56
C LYS A 153 -3.21 -13.32 -5.02
N TRP A 154 -3.89 -12.20 -5.26
CA TRP A 154 -4.13 -11.68 -6.61
C TRP A 154 -2.83 -11.24 -7.30
N VAL A 155 -1.96 -10.48 -6.62
CA VAL A 155 -0.65 -10.06 -7.13
C VAL A 155 0.22 -11.28 -7.49
N LEU A 156 0.38 -12.22 -6.55
CA LEU A 156 1.21 -13.41 -6.75
C LEU A 156 0.60 -14.43 -7.74
N GLY A 157 -0.72 -14.41 -7.90
CA GLY A 157 -1.48 -15.20 -8.87
C GLY A 157 -1.48 -14.64 -10.30
N GLY A 158 -0.77 -13.53 -10.54
CA GLY A 158 -0.62 -12.92 -11.86
C GLY A 158 -1.70 -11.90 -12.21
N MET A 159 -2.41 -11.34 -11.22
CA MET A 159 -3.35 -10.24 -11.38
C MET A 159 -4.43 -10.50 -12.45
N ARG A 160 -5.09 -11.67 -12.36
CA ARG A 160 -6.01 -12.16 -13.40
C ARG A 160 -7.29 -11.33 -13.53
N ASP A 161 -7.85 -10.91 -12.39
CA ASP A 161 -8.97 -9.97 -12.40
C ASP A 161 -8.46 -8.56 -12.73
N SER A 162 -9.25 -7.75 -13.43
CA SER A 162 -8.93 -6.33 -13.60
C SER A 162 -8.91 -5.60 -12.25
N PRO A 163 -8.21 -4.45 -12.13
CA PRO A 163 -8.26 -3.62 -10.93
C PRO A 163 -9.69 -3.32 -10.42
N SER A 164 -10.61 -2.98 -11.33
CA SER A 164 -12.01 -2.73 -11.00
C SER A 164 -12.76 -3.98 -10.53
N ALA A 165 -12.52 -5.14 -11.16
CA ALA A 165 -13.15 -6.40 -10.75
C ALA A 165 -12.63 -6.87 -9.39
N MET A 166 -11.34 -6.70 -9.11
CA MET A 166 -10.76 -7.00 -7.81
C MET A 166 -11.31 -6.05 -6.72
N SER A 167 -11.44 -4.77 -7.03
CA SER A 167 -12.08 -3.79 -6.14
C SER A 167 -13.52 -4.17 -5.81
N ALA A 168 -14.34 -4.49 -6.83
CA ALA A 168 -15.73 -4.88 -6.63
C ALA A 168 -15.87 -6.10 -5.71
N LYS A 169 -15.01 -7.12 -5.87
CA LYS A 169 -15.00 -8.30 -4.98
C LYS A 169 -14.70 -7.94 -3.53
N LEU A 170 -13.79 -7.00 -3.28
CA LEU A 170 -13.48 -6.57 -1.91
C LEU A 170 -14.63 -5.75 -1.31
N VAL A 171 -15.24 -4.84 -2.08
CA VAL A 171 -16.41 -4.08 -1.63
C VAL A 171 -17.58 -5.04 -1.30
N GLU A 172 -17.86 -6.02 -2.15
CA GLU A 172 -18.91 -7.03 -1.92
C GLU A 172 -18.63 -7.91 -0.70
N ALA A 173 -17.36 -8.18 -0.39
CA ALA A 173 -16.95 -8.98 0.76
C ALA A 173 -17.04 -8.24 2.10
N MET A 174 -17.42 -6.95 2.11
CA MET A 174 -17.54 -6.17 3.33
C MET A 174 -18.64 -6.75 4.26
N PRO A 175 -18.35 -7.02 5.55
CA PRO A 175 -19.35 -7.52 6.48
C PRO A 175 -20.56 -6.57 6.55
N PRO A 176 -21.82 -7.06 6.59
CA PRO A 176 -23.01 -6.21 6.49
C PRO A 176 -23.05 -5.04 7.47
N LYS A 177 -22.74 -5.28 8.75
CA LYS A 177 -22.68 -4.22 9.77
C LYS A 177 -21.60 -3.16 9.48
N LEU A 178 -20.49 -3.57 8.86
CA LEU A 178 -19.44 -2.63 8.45
C LEU A 178 -19.89 -1.86 7.21
N ALA A 179 -20.52 -2.52 6.25
CA ALA A 179 -21.08 -1.89 5.05
C ALA A 179 -22.12 -0.82 5.42
N GLU A 180 -23.04 -1.11 6.35
CA GLU A 180 -24.02 -0.13 6.86
C GLU A 180 -23.35 1.14 7.41
N VAL A 181 -22.23 1.00 8.13
CA VAL A 181 -21.45 2.16 8.60
C VAL A 181 -20.90 2.96 7.42
N PHE A 182 -20.31 2.30 6.43
CA PHE A 182 -19.71 2.97 5.28
C PHE A 182 -20.78 3.65 4.40
N GLU A 183 -21.92 3.01 4.18
CA GLU A 183 -23.08 3.57 3.46
C GLU A 183 -23.64 4.79 4.18
N GLY A 184 -23.83 4.70 5.51
CA GLY A 184 -24.28 5.83 6.34
C GLY A 184 -23.33 7.03 6.26
N LEU A 185 -22.05 6.78 6.02
CA LEU A 185 -21.01 7.79 5.83
C LEU A 185 -20.82 8.24 4.38
N ARG A 186 -21.59 7.68 3.43
CA ARG A 186 -21.50 7.91 1.97
C ARG A 186 -20.11 7.58 1.42
N LEU A 187 -19.57 6.44 1.85
CA LEU A 187 -18.26 5.93 1.43
C LEU A 187 -18.34 4.79 0.42
N LEU A 188 -19.51 4.16 0.25
CA LEU A 188 -19.79 3.16 -0.79
C LEU A 188 -20.62 3.78 -1.92
#